data_AF-A0A7W6N7F8-F1
#
_entry.id   AF-A0A7W6N7F8-F1
#
_cell.length_a   1.000
_cell.length_b   1.000
_cell.length_c   1.000
_cell.angle_alpha   90.00
_cell.angle_beta   90.00
_cell.angle_gamma   90.00
#
_symmetry.space_group_name_H-M   'P 1'
#
loop_
_entity.id
_entity.type
_entity.pdbx_description
1 polymer ?
#
loop_
_entity_poly.entity_id
_entity_poly.type
_entity_poly.pdbx_seq_one_letter_code
_entity_poly.pdbx_strand_id
1 'polypeptide(L)'
;MKGMKIIGPMGALALLVAASGASAQEGEAVKSLLGSIGIIPKEKPPIVYNERAPLVLPPKMDLPAPAPGGGAEARNGNWPKDPDVAARRKEASEARTPYTSSEFYKNSEAKPLSIEEMRAGRNPNNYVKNVPAPTGREKDKSIMTPDELRAFSSEKEAKLQGDRLERRYLSDPPGDLLKAQGNAPLKASADPVPMGDPDSPQAYLRQQQSRQ
;
A
#
# COMPACT_ATOMS: atom_id res chain seq x y z
N MET A 1 -26.81 105.71 -24.08
CA MET A 1 -27.41 105.21 -25.35
C MET A 1 -26.55 104.06 -25.84
N LYS A 2 -27.18 102.91 -26.13
CA LYS A 2 -26.83 101.84 -27.11
C LYS A 2 -25.33 101.48 -27.27
N GLY A 3 -24.90 100.23 -27.11
CA GLY A 3 -25.66 99.02 -27.38
C GLY A 3 -24.95 97.71 -27.07
N MET A 4 -25.81 96.73 -26.88
CA MET A 4 -25.62 95.29 -26.90
C MET A 4 -25.25 94.81 -28.32
N LYS A 5 -24.42 93.75 -28.44
CA LYS A 5 -24.53 92.62 -29.39
C LYS A 5 -23.29 91.71 -29.21
N ILE A 6 -23.42 90.56 -28.54
CA ILE A 6 -23.58 89.20 -29.10
C ILE A 6 -22.48 88.84 -30.10
N ILE A 7 -21.74 87.75 -29.83
CA ILE A 7 -21.46 86.57 -30.69
C ILE A 7 -20.31 85.79 -30.02
N GLY A 8 -20.54 84.50 -29.73
CA GLY A 8 -19.56 83.58 -29.15
C GLY A 8 -18.63 82.95 -30.20
N PRO A 9 -18.36 81.64 -30.12
CA PRO A 9 -17.24 81.09 -29.35
C PRO A 9 -16.35 80.18 -30.21
N MET A 10 -15.06 80.08 -29.90
CA MET A 10 -14.11 79.01 -30.30
C MET A 10 -12.73 79.53 -29.88
N GLY A 11 -11.87 78.84 -29.15
CA GLY A 11 -11.63 77.41 -29.03
C GLY A 11 -10.11 77.23 -29.03
N ALA A 12 -9.63 76.22 -28.30
CA ALA A 12 -8.24 75.74 -28.21
C ALA A 12 -7.26 76.65 -27.43
N LEU A 13 -6.91 76.29 -26.19
CA LEU A 13 -5.87 75.31 -25.83
C LEU A 13 -4.46 75.82 -26.13
N ALA A 14 -3.79 76.37 -25.11
CA ALA A 14 -2.34 76.43 -25.08
C ALA A 14 -1.84 76.28 -23.64
N LEU A 15 -1.18 75.15 -23.43
CA LEU A 15 -0.41 74.73 -22.27
C LEU A 15 0.61 75.82 -21.88
N LEU A 16 0.61 76.27 -20.63
CA LEU A 16 1.78 76.96 -20.05
C LEU A 16 1.95 76.53 -18.60
N VAL A 17 2.90 75.62 -18.38
CA VAL A 17 3.46 75.28 -17.08
C VAL A 17 4.18 76.51 -16.54
N ALA A 18 3.67 77.08 -15.45
CA ALA A 18 4.35 78.12 -14.69
C ALA A 18 4.32 77.76 -13.20
N ALA A 19 5.49 77.38 -12.70
CA ALA A 19 5.77 77.17 -11.30
C ALA A 19 5.43 78.44 -10.49
N SER A 20 4.58 78.30 -9.47
CA SER A 20 4.44 79.27 -8.38
C SER A 20 3.96 78.55 -7.12
N GLY A 21 4.47 78.99 -5.99
CA GLY A 21 4.62 78.20 -4.79
C GLY A 21 3.35 77.97 -3.97
N ALA A 22 3.44 76.90 -3.18
CA ALA A 22 2.72 76.67 -1.95
C ALA A 22 1.19 76.51 -2.06
N SER A 23 0.78 75.27 -2.30
CA SER A 23 -0.29 74.72 -1.47
C SER A 23 0.19 73.41 -0.86
N ALA A 24 0.51 73.46 0.44
CA ALA A 24 0.71 72.25 1.23
C ALA A 24 -0.57 71.39 1.23
N GLN A 25 -1.72 71.96 0.84
CA GLN A 25 -2.97 71.27 0.55
C GLN A 25 -2.98 70.48 -0.77
N GLU A 26 -2.37 70.96 -1.88
CA GLU A 26 -2.33 70.16 -3.13
C GLU A 26 -1.40 68.96 -3.00
N GLY A 27 -0.32 69.04 -2.21
CA GLY A 27 0.56 67.90 -1.97
C GLY A 27 -0.19 66.69 -1.40
N GLU A 28 -1.06 66.92 -0.41
CA GLU A 28 -1.92 65.89 0.18
C GLU A 28 -3.07 65.48 -0.76
N ALA A 29 -3.67 66.41 -1.52
CA ALA A 29 -4.71 66.07 -2.49
C ALA A 29 -4.18 65.22 -3.65
N VAL A 30 -3.04 65.57 -4.23
CA VAL A 30 -2.34 64.83 -5.28
C VAL A 30 -1.85 63.48 -4.74
N LYS A 31 -1.33 63.43 -3.50
CA LYS A 31 -0.94 62.16 -2.85
C LYS A 31 -2.14 61.26 -2.56
N SER A 32 -3.31 61.81 -2.23
CA SER A 32 -4.56 61.05 -2.07
C SER A 32 -5.08 60.51 -3.40
N LEU A 33 -4.96 61.30 -4.48
CA LEU A 33 -5.38 60.92 -5.83
C LEU A 33 -4.43 59.88 -6.45
N LEU A 34 -3.12 60.08 -6.33
CA LEU A 34 -2.10 59.09 -6.72
C LEU A 34 -2.15 57.84 -5.83
N GLY A 35 -2.55 57.98 -4.57
CA GLY A 35 -2.82 56.86 -3.66
C GLY A 35 -4.07 56.08 -4.05
N SER A 36 -5.11 56.75 -4.57
CA SER A 36 -6.35 56.12 -5.04
C SER A 36 -6.16 55.31 -6.33
N ILE A 37 -5.25 55.75 -7.20
CA ILE A 37 -4.91 55.05 -8.46
C ILE A 37 -3.72 54.09 -8.29
N GLY A 38 -3.19 53.96 -7.07
CA GLY A 38 -2.16 52.98 -6.71
C GLY A 38 -0.72 53.33 -7.10
N ILE A 39 -0.46 54.57 -7.53
CA ILE A 39 0.90 55.03 -7.89
C ILE A 39 1.75 55.30 -6.64
N ILE A 40 1.14 55.84 -5.58
CA ILE A 40 1.83 56.08 -4.30
C ILE A 40 1.23 55.14 -3.25
N PRO A 41 2.04 54.35 -2.52
CA PRO A 41 1.51 53.53 -1.44
C PRO A 41 0.89 54.42 -0.37
N LYS A 42 -0.44 54.30 -0.18
CA LYS A 42 -1.17 55.02 0.87
C LYS A 42 -0.53 54.76 2.23
N GLU A 43 -0.30 55.82 3.02
CA GLU A 43 0.15 55.69 4.41
C GLU A 43 -0.90 54.88 5.19
N LYS A 44 -0.50 53.68 5.60
CA LYS A 44 -1.34 52.77 6.38
C LYS A 44 -1.15 53.13 7.85
N PRO A 45 -2.22 53.23 8.65
CA PRO A 45 -2.07 53.42 10.09
C PRO A 45 -1.21 52.28 10.67
N PRO A 46 -0.37 52.56 11.67
CA PRO A 46 0.48 51.54 12.29
C PRO A 46 -0.42 50.44 12.88
N ILE A 47 -0.20 49.20 12.45
CA ILE A 47 -0.93 48.04 12.95
C ILE A 47 -0.44 47.80 14.39
N VAL A 48 -1.34 47.99 15.36
CA VAL A 48 -1.07 47.66 16.75
C VAL A 48 -1.17 46.15 16.88
N TYR A 49 -0.02 45.47 16.84
CA TYR A 49 0.05 44.03 17.06
C TYR A 49 -0.08 43.73 18.55
N ASN A 50 -1.21 43.15 18.92
CA ASN A 50 -1.37 42.56 20.25
C ASN A 50 -0.89 41.11 20.19
N GLU A 51 -0.24 40.67 21.27
CA GLU A 51 0.09 39.27 21.44
C GLU A 51 -1.19 38.42 21.40
N ARG A 52 -1.12 37.29 20.69
CA ARG A 52 -2.21 36.30 20.71
C ARG A 52 -2.18 35.60 22.06
N ALA A 53 -3.35 35.30 22.62
CA ALA A 53 -3.43 34.51 23.83
C ALA A 53 -2.64 33.19 23.68
N PRO A 54 -1.96 32.73 24.75
CA PRO A 54 -1.19 31.49 24.69
C PRO A 54 -2.12 30.30 24.42
N LEU A 55 -1.59 29.29 23.72
CA LEU A 55 -2.34 28.09 23.39
C LEU A 55 -2.62 27.28 24.67
N VAL A 56 -3.89 27.18 25.05
CA VAL A 56 -4.32 26.37 26.19
C VAL A 56 -4.50 24.93 25.73
N LEU A 57 -3.80 24.01 26.39
CA LEU A 57 -3.96 22.58 26.15
C LEU A 57 -5.30 22.11 26.76
N PRO A 58 -6.01 21.20 26.07
CA PRO A 58 -7.21 20.59 26.63
C PRO A 58 -6.84 19.76 27.87
N PRO A 59 -7.74 19.66 28.87
CA PRO A 59 -7.47 19.00 30.15
C PRO A 59 -7.24 17.49 30.02
N LYS A 60 -7.63 16.88 28.90
CA LYS A 60 -7.34 15.49 28.56
C LYS A 60 -6.82 15.44 27.14
N MET A 61 -5.64 14.83 26.99
CA MET A 61 -4.99 14.55 25.70
C MET A 61 -5.33 13.15 25.17
N ASP A 62 -6.24 12.44 25.85
CA ASP A 62 -6.64 11.10 25.45
C ASP A 62 -7.49 11.18 24.19
N LEU A 63 -7.02 10.52 23.13
CA LEU A 63 -7.74 10.42 21.87
C LEU A 63 -8.88 9.41 22.06
N PRO A 64 -10.10 9.68 21.54
CA PRO A 64 -11.14 8.67 21.52
C PRO A 64 -10.63 7.42 20.79
N ALA A 65 -11.02 6.24 21.30
CA ALA A 65 -10.63 4.96 20.71
C ALA A 65 -10.93 4.95 19.21
N PRO A 66 -10.06 4.34 18.38
CA PRO A 66 -10.27 4.27 16.94
C PRO A 66 -11.62 3.60 16.67
N ALA A 67 -12.34 4.10 15.66
CA ALA A 67 -13.60 3.51 15.27
C ALA A 67 -13.42 2.01 14.99
N PRO A 68 -14.36 1.14 15.44
CA PRO A 68 -14.27 -0.28 15.18
C PRO A 68 -14.11 -0.51 13.68
N GLY A 69 -13.19 -1.40 13.32
CA GLY A 69 -12.86 -1.69 11.92
C GLY A 69 -14.09 -2.02 11.10
N GLY A 70 -14.19 -1.41 9.92
CA GLY A 70 -15.39 -1.40 9.08
C GLY A 70 -15.61 0.03 8.61
N GLY A 71 -15.40 0.30 7.32
CA GLY A 71 -15.54 1.62 6.73
C GLY A 71 -16.93 2.25 6.97
N ALA A 72 -17.14 3.47 6.49
CA ALA A 72 -18.42 4.19 6.65
C ALA A 72 -19.65 3.36 6.23
N GLU A 73 -19.48 2.42 5.30
CA GLU A 73 -20.47 1.43 4.85
C GLU A 73 -20.98 0.49 5.96
N ALA A 74 -20.12 0.08 6.90
CA ALA A 74 -20.48 -0.83 7.99
C ALA A 74 -21.26 -0.10 9.10
N ARG A 75 -21.04 1.22 9.22
CA ARG A 75 -21.62 2.06 10.27
C ARG A 75 -22.99 2.60 9.88
N ASN A 76 -23.24 2.75 8.58
CA ASN A 76 -24.48 3.32 8.06
C ASN A 76 -25.07 2.39 6.99
N GLY A 77 -26.03 1.54 7.39
CA GLY A 77 -26.69 0.58 6.49
C GLY A 77 -27.50 1.20 5.33
N ASN A 78 -27.69 2.52 5.35
CA ASN A 78 -28.38 3.28 4.31
C ASN A 78 -27.48 3.74 3.15
N TRP A 79 -26.16 3.52 3.22
CA TRP A 79 -25.27 3.86 2.11
C TRP A 79 -25.35 2.82 1.00
N PRO A 80 -25.38 3.24 -0.28
CA PRO A 80 -25.30 2.31 -1.39
C PRO A 80 -24.03 1.45 -1.28
N LYS A 81 -24.20 0.13 -1.43
CA LYS A 81 -23.06 -0.80 -1.47
C LYS A 81 -22.48 -0.77 -2.88
N ASP A 82 -21.21 -0.43 -2.97
CA ASP A 82 -20.47 -0.48 -4.22
C ASP A 82 -20.31 -1.95 -4.68
N PRO A 83 -20.75 -2.31 -5.90
CA PRO A 83 -20.63 -3.69 -6.40
C PRO A 83 -19.17 -4.15 -6.51
N ASP A 84 -18.22 -3.25 -6.79
CA ASP A 84 -16.81 -3.61 -6.94
C ASP A 84 -16.18 -3.93 -5.59
N VAL A 85 -16.51 -3.14 -4.55
CA VAL A 85 -16.07 -3.40 -3.18
C VAL A 85 -16.70 -4.70 -2.66
N ALA A 86 -17.96 -4.97 -3.00
CA ALA A 86 -18.63 -6.22 -2.65
C ALA A 86 -17.97 -7.43 -3.34
N ALA A 87 -17.68 -7.32 -4.64
CA ALA A 87 -16.98 -8.36 -5.39
C ALA A 87 -15.59 -8.65 -4.81
N ARG A 88 -14.81 -7.60 -4.51
CA ARG A 88 -13.49 -7.73 -3.89
C ARG A 88 -13.54 -8.37 -2.50
N ARG A 89 -14.53 -8.03 -1.67
CA ARG A 89 -14.74 -8.66 -0.36
C ARG A 89 -15.10 -10.13 -0.50
N LYS A 90 -15.94 -10.48 -1.49
CA LYS A 90 -16.32 -11.86 -1.78
C LYS A 90 -15.11 -12.67 -2.22
N GLU A 91 -14.32 -12.17 -3.17
CA GLU A 91 -13.10 -12.83 -3.65
C GLU A 91 -12.09 -13.04 -2.52
N ALA A 92 -11.88 -12.04 -1.65
CA ALA A 92 -11.00 -12.19 -0.49
C ALA A 92 -11.51 -13.26 0.50
N SER A 93 -12.83 -13.38 0.68
CA SER A 93 -13.43 -14.42 1.52
C SER A 93 -13.31 -15.82 0.89
N GLU A 94 -13.48 -15.92 -0.43
CA GLU A 94 -13.34 -17.15 -1.20
C GLU A 94 -11.88 -17.63 -1.18
N ALA A 95 -10.92 -16.72 -1.36
CA ALA A 95 -9.48 -17.01 -1.29
C ALA A 95 -9.02 -17.50 0.11
N ARG A 96 -9.70 -17.07 1.18
CA ARG A 96 -9.42 -17.52 2.55
C ARG A 96 -10.11 -18.84 2.89
N THR A 97 -11.11 -19.24 2.11
CA THR A 97 -11.88 -20.46 2.39
C THR A 97 -11.05 -21.69 1.98
N PRO A 98 -10.85 -22.68 2.87
CA PRO A 98 -10.13 -23.89 2.51
C PRO A 98 -10.87 -24.65 1.41
N TYR A 99 -10.15 -25.35 0.54
CA TYR A 99 -10.72 -26.07 -0.60
C TYR A 99 -11.89 -26.98 -0.20
N THR A 100 -11.81 -27.64 0.95
CA THR A 100 -12.85 -28.54 1.48
C THR A 100 -14.16 -27.84 1.87
N SER A 101 -14.15 -26.53 2.10
CA SER A 101 -15.36 -25.72 2.35
C SER A 101 -15.79 -24.88 1.15
N SER A 102 -15.05 -24.95 0.04
CA SER A 102 -15.41 -24.23 -1.18
C SER A 102 -16.73 -24.74 -1.76
N GLU A 103 -17.49 -23.85 -2.39
CA GLU A 103 -18.73 -24.21 -3.09
C GLU A 103 -18.49 -25.24 -4.19
N PHE A 104 -17.36 -25.13 -4.89
CA PHE A 104 -16.94 -26.10 -5.89
C PHE A 104 -16.79 -27.51 -5.28
N TYR A 105 -16.14 -27.63 -4.12
CA TYR A 105 -15.97 -28.92 -3.45
C TYR A 105 -17.31 -29.51 -2.97
N LYS A 106 -18.23 -28.67 -2.47
CA LYS A 106 -19.56 -29.12 -2.04
C LYS A 106 -20.40 -29.66 -3.19
N ASN A 107 -20.28 -29.04 -4.37
CA ASN A 107 -21.02 -29.40 -5.57
C ASN A 107 -20.29 -30.44 -6.45
N SER A 108 -19.06 -30.81 -6.09
CA SER A 108 -18.30 -31.81 -6.84
C SER A 108 -18.83 -33.22 -6.60
N GLU A 109 -19.10 -33.95 -7.68
CA GLU A 109 -19.50 -35.37 -7.65
C GLU A 109 -18.35 -36.29 -7.20
N ALA A 110 -17.10 -35.79 -7.27
CA ALA A 110 -15.90 -36.49 -6.85
C ALA A 110 -15.58 -36.32 -5.35
N LYS A 111 -16.51 -35.80 -4.55
CA LYS A 111 -16.32 -35.66 -3.11
C LYS A 111 -16.22 -37.05 -2.46
N PRO A 112 -15.26 -37.29 -1.56
CA PRO A 112 -15.19 -38.54 -0.82
C PRO A 112 -16.47 -38.74 0.01
N LEU A 113 -17.02 -39.95 -0.05
CA LEU A 113 -18.17 -40.33 0.74
C LEU A 113 -17.86 -40.22 2.24
N SER A 114 -18.81 -39.72 3.01
CA SER A 114 -18.72 -39.75 4.46
C SER A 114 -18.78 -41.20 4.97
N ILE A 115 -18.31 -41.41 6.20
CA ILE A 115 -18.32 -42.74 6.83
C ILE A 115 -19.75 -43.30 6.91
N GLU A 116 -20.75 -42.45 7.16
CA GLU A 116 -22.15 -42.84 7.22
C GLU A 116 -22.70 -43.21 5.83
N GLU A 117 -22.37 -42.45 4.77
CA GLU A 117 -22.76 -42.79 3.39
C GLU A 117 -22.10 -44.10 2.92
N MET A 118 -20.82 -44.32 3.24
CA MET A 118 -20.13 -45.59 2.97
C MET A 118 -20.79 -46.76 3.72
N ARG A 119 -21.21 -46.55 4.96
CA ARG A 119 -21.92 -47.57 5.76
C ARG A 119 -23.30 -47.86 5.19
N ALA A 120 -24.04 -46.84 4.77
CA ALA A 120 -25.37 -46.99 4.18
C ALA A 120 -25.34 -47.79 2.87
N GLY A 121 -24.28 -47.62 2.05
CA GLY A 121 -24.07 -48.41 0.83
C GLY A 121 -23.51 -49.82 1.07
N ARG A 122 -23.13 -50.17 2.30
CA ARG A 122 -22.49 -51.45 2.60
C ARG A 122 -23.55 -52.55 2.75
N ASN A 123 -23.51 -53.54 1.86
CA ASN A 123 -24.34 -54.74 2.02
C ASN A 123 -23.83 -55.56 3.23
N PRO A 124 -24.64 -55.75 4.29
CA PRO A 124 -24.23 -56.48 5.49
C PRO A 124 -23.91 -57.97 5.20
N ASN A 125 -24.39 -58.51 4.08
CA ASN A 125 -24.17 -59.90 3.69
C ASN A 125 -22.90 -60.10 2.84
N ASN A 126 -22.22 -59.02 2.42
CA ASN A 126 -20.99 -59.09 1.63
C ASN A 126 -19.76 -58.74 2.49
N TYR A 127 -19.56 -59.50 3.57
CA TYR A 127 -18.39 -59.35 4.43
C TYR A 127 -17.26 -60.22 3.88
N VAL A 128 -16.23 -59.59 3.30
CA VAL A 128 -15.04 -60.30 2.81
C VAL A 128 -14.28 -60.83 4.04
N LYS A 129 -14.36 -62.13 4.27
CA LYS A 129 -13.79 -62.81 5.45
C LYS A 129 -12.26 -62.95 5.38
N ASN A 130 -11.69 -62.85 4.18
CA ASN A 130 -10.26 -62.94 3.92
C ASN A 130 -9.79 -61.63 3.30
N VAL A 131 -8.78 -60.99 3.91
CA VAL A 131 -8.16 -59.80 3.30
C VAL A 131 -7.56 -60.23 1.96
N PRO A 132 -7.97 -59.65 0.82
CA PRO A 132 -7.37 -59.99 -0.45
C PRO A 132 -5.88 -59.66 -0.41
N ALA A 133 -5.06 -60.54 -1.00
CA ALA A 133 -3.62 -60.30 -1.08
C ALA A 133 -3.37 -58.95 -1.79
N PRO A 134 -2.45 -58.11 -1.27
CA PRO A 134 -2.21 -56.79 -1.85
C PRO A 134 -1.81 -56.91 -3.32
N THR A 135 -2.41 -56.11 -4.20
CA THR A 135 -2.18 -56.14 -5.65
C THR A 135 -1.64 -54.81 -6.17
N GLY A 136 -0.56 -54.83 -6.97
CA GLY A 136 0.00 -53.60 -7.54
C GLY A 136 0.93 -52.87 -6.56
N ARG A 137 0.80 -51.54 -6.46
CA ARG A 137 1.69 -50.66 -5.65
C ARG A 137 1.72 -50.98 -4.16
N GLU A 138 0.72 -51.69 -3.67
CA GLU A 138 0.63 -52.16 -2.29
C GLU A 138 1.54 -53.38 -2.01
N LYS A 139 2.13 -53.99 -3.04
CA LYS A 139 3.29 -54.90 -2.90
C LYS A 139 4.63 -54.16 -2.84
N ASP A 140 4.66 -52.89 -3.24
CA ASP A 140 5.90 -52.10 -3.24
C ASP A 140 6.24 -51.73 -1.79
N LYS A 141 7.08 -52.57 -1.17
CA LYS A 141 7.65 -52.36 0.17
C LYS A 141 8.55 -51.12 0.29
N SER A 142 8.68 -50.34 -0.79
CA SER A 142 9.38 -49.06 -0.83
C SER A 142 8.69 -47.98 0.01
N ILE A 143 7.41 -48.16 0.32
CA ILE A 143 6.63 -47.26 1.18
C ILE A 143 6.22 -48.07 2.41
N MET A 144 6.73 -47.67 3.58
CA MET A 144 6.34 -48.26 4.85
C MET A 144 4.84 -48.06 5.08
N THR A 145 4.19 -49.10 5.60
CA THR A 145 2.79 -49.00 6.02
C THR A 145 2.63 -48.03 7.20
N PRO A 146 1.44 -47.43 7.41
CA PRO A 146 1.21 -46.54 8.55
C PRO A 146 1.53 -47.17 9.92
N ASP A 147 1.40 -48.49 10.05
CA ASP A 147 1.71 -49.22 11.27
C ASP A 147 3.24 -49.37 11.47
N GLU A 148 3.97 -49.71 10.40
CA GLU A 148 5.44 -49.73 10.41
C GLU A 148 6.02 -48.33 10.68
N LEU A 149 5.49 -47.27 10.06
CA LEU A 149 5.90 -45.88 10.34
C LEU A 149 5.68 -45.50 11.80
N ARG A 150 4.58 -45.96 12.41
CA ARG A 150 4.28 -45.72 13.83
C ARG A 150 5.26 -46.45 14.74
N ALA A 151 5.65 -47.67 14.39
CA ALA A 151 6.68 -48.42 15.09
C ALA A 151 8.07 -47.77 14.98
N PHE A 152 8.36 -47.06 13.88
CA PHE A 152 9.56 -46.23 13.73
C PHE A 152 9.46 -44.84 14.40
N SER A 153 8.25 -44.35 14.69
CA SER A 153 8.00 -43.00 15.21
C SER A 153 8.20 -42.86 16.72
N SER A 154 8.43 -43.95 17.45
CA SER A 154 8.74 -43.90 18.87
C SER A 154 10.21 -43.50 19.07
N GLU A 155 10.42 -42.31 19.65
CA GLU A 155 11.56 -41.90 20.52
C GLU A 155 12.19 -40.53 20.18
N LYS A 156 11.92 -39.94 19.02
CA LYS A 156 12.42 -38.60 18.72
C LYS A 156 11.36 -37.56 19.06
N GLU A 157 11.33 -37.12 20.32
CA GLU A 157 10.72 -35.84 20.68
C GLU A 157 11.28 -34.78 19.72
N ALA A 158 10.48 -34.35 18.76
CA ALA A 158 10.78 -33.20 17.93
C ALA A 158 10.69 -31.98 18.84
N LYS A 159 11.74 -31.74 19.63
CA LYS A 159 11.93 -30.47 20.30
C LYS A 159 11.95 -29.43 19.18
N LEU A 160 10.89 -28.61 19.10
CA LEU A 160 10.94 -27.39 18.32
C LEU A 160 12.21 -26.69 18.79
N GLN A 161 13.19 -26.60 17.90
CA GLN A 161 14.43 -25.89 18.17
C GLN A 161 14.02 -24.45 18.42
N GLY A 162 13.86 -24.11 19.69
CA GLY A 162 13.46 -22.80 20.14
C GLY A 162 14.36 -21.75 19.50
N ASP A 163 13.73 -20.69 19.01
CA ASP A 163 14.34 -19.38 18.88
C ASP A 163 15.51 -19.26 17.89
N ARG A 164 15.60 -20.16 16.90
CA ARG A 164 16.65 -20.09 15.87
C ARG A 164 16.40 -19.07 14.75
N LEU A 165 15.25 -18.39 14.79
CA LEU A 165 14.87 -17.43 13.75
C LEU A 165 14.82 -15.98 14.25
N GLU A 166 15.46 -15.72 15.39
CA GLU A 166 15.53 -14.37 15.95
C GLU A 166 16.32 -13.43 15.02
N ARG A 167 15.70 -12.28 14.77
CA ARG A 167 16.19 -11.24 13.87
C ARG A 167 16.68 -10.06 14.71
N ARG A 168 17.81 -9.45 14.34
CA ARG A 168 18.26 -8.22 15.00
C ARG A 168 17.42 -7.00 14.62
N TYR A 169 16.97 -6.95 13.36
CA TYR A 169 16.08 -5.92 12.82
C TYR A 169 15.04 -6.56 11.91
N LEU A 170 13.92 -5.87 11.71
CA LEU A 170 12.83 -6.36 10.86
C LEU A 170 13.21 -6.47 9.37
N SER A 171 14.25 -5.76 8.96
CA SER A 171 14.82 -5.74 7.60
C SER A 171 15.97 -6.72 7.39
N ASP A 172 16.52 -7.32 8.45
CA ASP A 172 17.65 -8.25 8.38
C ASP A 172 17.13 -9.70 8.38
N PRO A 173 17.59 -10.59 7.48
CA PRO A 173 17.26 -12.01 7.59
C PRO A 173 17.72 -12.59 8.94
N PRO A 174 17.01 -13.60 9.47
CA PRO A 174 17.43 -14.32 10.67
C PRO A 174 18.89 -14.81 10.57
N GLY A 175 19.68 -14.60 11.63
CA GLY A 175 21.12 -14.84 11.59
C GLY A 175 21.53 -16.30 11.36
N ASP A 176 20.70 -17.27 11.74
CA ASP A 176 20.97 -18.68 11.46
C ASP A 176 20.79 -19.05 9.97
N LEU A 177 20.03 -18.27 9.19
CA LEU A 177 19.91 -18.47 7.75
C LEU A 177 21.14 -17.99 6.99
N LEU A 178 21.99 -17.16 7.61
CA LEU A 178 23.26 -16.73 7.03
C LEU A 178 24.36 -17.78 7.19
N LYS A 179 24.15 -18.82 8.01
CA LYS A 179 25.12 -19.90 8.21
C LYS A 179 24.84 -21.00 7.18
N ALA A 180 25.90 -21.46 6.50
CA ALA A 180 25.78 -22.64 5.65
C ALA A 180 25.32 -23.85 6.48
N GLN A 181 24.41 -24.65 5.91
CA GLN A 181 23.98 -25.89 6.53
C GLN A 181 25.21 -26.77 6.82
N GLY A 182 25.40 -27.16 8.09
CA GLY A 182 26.54 -27.98 8.51
C GLY A 182 27.87 -27.23 8.69
N ASN A 183 27.84 -25.90 8.85
CA ASN A 183 29.04 -25.08 9.10
C ASN A 183 30.11 -25.18 7.98
N ALA A 184 29.67 -25.52 6.76
CA ALA A 184 30.54 -25.55 5.59
C ALA A 184 31.01 -24.13 5.25
N PRO A 185 32.25 -23.96 4.75
CA PRO A 185 32.70 -22.65 4.29
C PRO A 185 31.78 -22.17 3.16
N LEU A 186 31.19 -20.98 3.35
CA LEU A 186 30.46 -20.28 2.29
C LEU A 186 31.46 -19.98 1.18
N LYS A 187 31.37 -20.71 0.06
CA LYS A 187 32.08 -20.32 -1.16
C LYS A 187 31.42 -19.03 -1.63
N ALA A 188 32.16 -17.92 -1.56
CA ALA A 188 31.79 -16.74 -2.32
C ALA A 188 31.59 -17.20 -3.76
N SER A 189 30.42 -16.93 -4.34
CA SER A 189 30.22 -17.07 -5.78
C SER A 189 31.22 -16.13 -6.42
N ALA A 190 32.38 -16.66 -6.83
CA ALA A 190 33.34 -15.90 -7.59
C ALA A 190 32.64 -15.46 -8.87
N ASP A 191 32.67 -14.16 -9.15
CA ASP A 191 32.21 -13.65 -10.43
C ASP A 191 32.92 -14.44 -11.54
N PRO A 192 32.20 -14.86 -12.60
CA PRO A 192 32.78 -15.68 -13.63
C PRO A 192 33.90 -14.90 -14.30
N VAL A 193 35.14 -15.34 -14.08
CA VAL A 193 36.32 -14.76 -14.73
C VAL A 193 36.14 -14.90 -16.25
N PRO A 194 36.12 -13.81 -17.02
CA PRO A 194 35.97 -13.88 -18.46
C PRO A 194 37.14 -14.67 -19.06
N MET A 195 36.84 -15.70 -19.85
CA MET A 195 37.85 -16.44 -20.60
C MET A 195 38.13 -15.74 -21.93
N GLY A 196 39.27 -15.05 -22.03
CA GLY A 196 39.74 -14.34 -23.23
C GLY A 196 39.59 -12.81 -23.14
N ASP A 197 39.87 -12.12 -24.24
CA ASP A 197 39.77 -10.65 -24.29
C ASP A 197 38.31 -10.19 -24.11
N PRO A 198 38.02 -9.35 -23.11
CA PRO A 198 36.66 -8.93 -22.76
C PRO A 198 36.00 -8.08 -23.85
N ASP A 199 36.79 -7.44 -24.72
CA ASP A 199 36.30 -6.61 -25.82
C ASP A 199 36.05 -7.40 -27.11
N SER A 200 36.26 -8.72 -27.10
CA SER A 200 36.03 -9.56 -28.27
C SER A 200 34.59 -10.10 -28.33
N PRO A 201 33.83 -9.87 -29.42
CA PRO A 201 32.46 -10.36 -29.54
C PRO A 201 32.36 -11.89 -29.55
N GLN A 202 33.44 -12.57 -29.97
CA GLN A 202 33.54 -14.03 -29.97
C GLN A 202 33.62 -14.62 -28.56
N ALA A 203 34.29 -13.95 -27.61
CA ALA A 203 34.35 -14.41 -26.22
C ALA A 203 32.96 -14.36 -25.56
N TYR A 204 32.18 -13.30 -25.85
CA TYR A 204 30.81 -13.17 -25.35
C TYR A 204 29.88 -14.30 -25.85
N LEU A 205 29.95 -14.62 -27.14
CA LEU A 205 29.14 -15.71 -27.73
C LEU A 205 29.49 -17.07 -27.11
N ARG A 206 30.77 -17.35 -26.90
CA ARG A 206 31.24 -18.59 -26.26
C ARG A 206 30.77 -18.68 -24.81
N GLN A 207 30.75 -17.55 -24.09
CA GLN A 207 30.25 -17.49 -22.71
C GLN A 207 28.73 -17.66 -22.60
N GLN A 208 27.96 -17.20 -23.59
CA GLN A 208 26.51 -17.47 -23.62
C GLN A 208 26.21 -18.96 -23.87
N GLN A 209 27.00 -19.63 -24.72
CA GLN A 209 26.82 -21.05 -25.03
C GLN A 209 27.11 -21.96 -23.84
N SER A 210 28.02 -21.60 -22.94
CA SER A 210 28.34 -22.41 -21.76
C SER A 210 27.36 -22.25 -20.59
N ARG A 211 26.43 -21.28 -20.67
CA ARG A 211 25.42 -21.01 -19.64
C ARG A 211 24.07 -21.69 -19.89
N GLN A 212 23.86 -22.27 -21.06
CA GLN A 212 22.71 -23.12 -21.41
C GLN A 212 23.01 -24.56 -21.01
#